data_AF-A0A7C1FC26-F1
#
_entry.id   AF-A0A7C1FC26-F1
#
_cell.length_a   1.000
_cell.length_b   1.000
_cell.length_c   1.000
_cell.angle_alpha   90.00
_cell.angle_beta   90.00
_cell.angle_gamma   90.00
#
_symmetry.space_group_name_H-M   'P 1'
#
loop_
_entity.id
_entity.type
_entity.pdbx_description
1 polymer ?
#
loop_
_entity_poly.entity_id
_entity_poly.type
_entity_poly.pdbx_seq_one_letter_code
_entity_poly.pdbx_strand_id
1 'polypeptide(L)'
;AGEIYTAMERGVIDGLEYASPWDNYGLGFHEIGKYVVLPGWHSTSTAAFLMVNKDVWAKLPDDLKNVVESAAYRTYLHQRAYELMESGKAMKKMRDYGCQFIRLSDEDLKALDEVGQKILNKYASQNPFFAKVLKSVNEFKALMKELEPLENISYTVK
;
A
#
# COMPACT_ATOMS: atom_id res chain seq x y z
N ALA A 1 2.17 -8.45 -14.25
CA ALA A 1 2.59 -9.54 -13.36
C ALA A 1 3.40 -10.63 -14.09
N GLY A 2 3.03 -11.05 -15.32
CA GLY A 2 3.66 -12.21 -15.99
C GLY A 2 5.18 -12.15 -16.19
N GLU A 3 5.76 -10.96 -16.37
CA GLU A 3 7.22 -10.83 -16.56
C GLU A 3 8.00 -10.78 -15.24
N ILE A 4 7.40 -10.32 -14.13
CA ILE A 4 8.09 -10.18 -12.84
C ILE A 4 8.42 -11.55 -12.26
N TYR A 5 7.46 -12.49 -12.30
CA TYR A 5 7.69 -13.87 -11.85
C TYR A 5 8.87 -14.49 -12.61
N THR A 6 8.79 -14.44 -13.95
CA THR A 6 9.81 -15.03 -14.84
C THR A 6 11.17 -14.35 -14.66
N ALA A 7 11.20 -13.03 -14.43
CA ALA A 7 12.44 -12.30 -14.19
C ALA A 7 13.11 -12.73 -12.87
N MET A 8 12.33 -12.90 -11.80
CA MET A 8 12.83 -13.40 -10.51
C MET A 8 13.28 -14.86 -10.61
N GLU A 9 12.48 -15.72 -11.25
CA GLU A 9 12.79 -17.14 -11.47
C GLU A 9 14.12 -17.32 -12.23
N ARG A 10 14.36 -16.47 -13.24
CA ARG A 10 15.59 -16.47 -14.05
C ARG A 10 16.76 -15.72 -13.42
N GLY A 11 16.58 -15.12 -12.24
CA GLY A 11 17.62 -14.33 -11.56
C GLY A 11 18.00 -13.03 -12.28
N VAL A 12 17.09 -12.45 -13.07
CA VAL A 12 17.28 -11.12 -13.68
C VAL A 12 17.11 -10.01 -12.65
N ILE A 13 16.28 -10.25 -11.63
CA ILE A 13 16.07 -9.39 -10.47
C ILE A 13 16.27 -10.20 -9.20
N ASP A 14 16.77 -9.56 -8.14
CA ASP A 14 17.06 -10.18 -6.84
C ASP A 14 15.92 -10.03 -5.83
N GLY A 15 14.94 -9.19 -6.15
CA GLY A 15 13.80 -8.90 -5.30
C GLY A 15 12.68 -8.23 -6.08
N LEU A 16 11.47 -8.34 -5.55
CA LEU A 16 10.27 -7.75 -6.14
C LEU A 16 9.38 -7.17 -5.06
N GLU A 17 8.55 -6.23 -5.47
CA GLU A 17 7.41 -5.73 -4.72
C GLU A 17 6.20 -5.71 -5.65
N TYR A 18 4.98 -5.76 -5.09
CA TYR A 18 3.78 -5.69 -5.90
C TYR A 18 2.60 -5.10 -5.14
N ALA A 19 1.92 -5.89 -4.31
CA ALA A 19 0.74 -5.42 -3.59
C ALA A 19 0.58 -6.15 -2.26
N SER A 20 -0.63 -6.60 -1.94
CA SER A 20 -0.93 -7.26 -0.68
C SER A 20 -0.39 -8.70 -0.63
N PRO A 21 -0.27 -9.31 0.58
CA PRO A 21 0.00 -10.74 0.69
C PRO A 21 -0.98 -11.61 -0.11
N TRP A 22 -2.26 -11.20 -0.21
CA TRP A 22 -3.25 -11.91 -1.01
C TRP A 22 -2.88 -11.94 -2.50
N ASP A 23 -2.56 -10.78 -3.08
CA ASP A 23 -2.15 -10.67 -4.49
C ASP A 23 -0.85 -11.45 -4.74
N ASN A 24 0.14 -11.25 -3.88
CA ASN A 24 1.46 -11.87 -4.02
C ASN A 24 1.37 -13.40 -3.94
N TYR A 25 0.50 -13.93 -3.07
CA TYR A 25 0.24 -15.37 -3.02
C TYR A 25 -0.46 -15.85 -4.28
N GLY A 26 -1.51 -15.14 -4.73
CA GLY A 26 -2.25 -15.47 -5.94
C GLY A 26 -1.41 -15.45 -7.21
N LEU A 27 -0.34 -14.66 -7.23
CA LEU A 27 0.64 -14.57 -8.32
C LEU A 27 1.81 -15.56 -8.19
N GLY A 28 1.83 -16.41 -7.16
CA GLY A 28 2.86 -17.44 -7.00
C GLY A 28 4.21 -16.93 -6.47
N PHE A 29 4.32 -15.68 -6.01
CA PHE A 29 5.63 -15.12 -5.61
C PHE A 29 6.29 -15.82 -4.42
N HIS A 30 5.52 -16.60 -3.65
CA HIS A 30 6.04 -17.46 -2.59
C HIS A 30 6.89 -18.64 -3.11
N GLU A 31 6.72 -19.03 -4.38
CA GLU A 31 7.46 -20.12 -5.03
C GLU A 31 8.88 -19.68 -5.41
N ILE A 32 9.05 -18.39 -5.71
CA ILE A 32 10.27 -17.77 -6.23
C ILE A 32 10.93 -16.79 -5.23
N GLY A 33 10.27 -16.51 -4.11
CA GLY A 33 10.73 -15.60 -3.07
C GLY A 33 10.62 -16.23 -1.69
N LYS A 34 11.76 -16.57 -1.08
CA LYS A 34 11.80 -17.16 0.26
C LYS A 34 11.57 -16.15 1.39
N TYR A 35 11.96 -14.90 1.17
CA TYR A 35 11.94 -13.86 2.21
C TYR A 35 10.84 -12.85 1.93
N VAL A 36 9.98 -12.63 2.92
CA VAL A 36 8.94 -11.60 2.91
C VAL A 36 9.38 -10.49 3.85
N VAL A 37 9.81 -9.35 3.29
CA VAL A 37 10.33 -8.21 4.05
C VAL A 37 9.19 -7.26 4.42
N LEU A 38 9.13 -6.87 5.69
CA LEU A 38 8.10 -6.04 6.30
C LEU A 38 8.70 -4.85 7.08
N PRO A 39 7.98 -3.73 7.24
CA PRO A 39 6.78 -3.38 6.48
C PRO A 39 7.14 -3.02 5.02
N GLY A 40 6.12 -2.98 4.15
CA GLY A 40 6.24 -2.31 2.85
C GLY A 40 6.40 -0.80 3.03
N TRP A 41 7.60 -0.36 3.42
CA TRP A 41 7.90 1.00 3.85
C TRP A 41 7.63 2.05 2.76
N HIS A 42 7.79 1.67 1.49
CA HIS A 42 7.59 2.55 0.34
C HIS A 42 6.11 2.78 0.02
N SER A 43 5.21 1.93 0.53
CA SER A 43 3.77 1.95 0.22
C SER A 43 2.96 1.41 1.39
N THR A 44 2.95 2.18 2.50
CA THR A 44 2.25 1.82 3.74
C THR A 44 0.72 1.84 3.61
N SER A 45 0.20 2.48 2.57
CA SER A 45 -1.19 2.44 2.15
C SER A 45 -1.29 2.79 0.67
N THR A 46 -2.15 2.08 -0.06
CA THR A 46 -2.42 2.35 -1.47
C THR A 46 -3.91 2.59 -1.64
N ALA A 47 -4.28 3.79 -2.10
CA ALA A 47 -5.65 4.07 -2.49
C ALA A 47 -5.89 3.57 -3.92
N ALA A 48 -7.04 2.93 -4.15
CA ALA A 48 -7.50 2.65 -5.50
C ALA A 48 -8.30 3.85 -6.01
N PHE A 49 -8.14 4.18 -7.29
CA PHE A 49 -8.79 5.33 -7.90
C PHE A 49 -9.69 4.88 -9.05
N LEU A 50 -10.93 5.35 -9.05
CA LEU A 50 -11.75 5.35 -10.26
C LEU A 50 -11.43 6.62 -11.04
N MET A 51 -10.82 6.47 -12.21
CA MET A 51 -10.56 7.59 -13.12
C MET A 51 -11.64 7.61 -14.21
N VAL A 52 -12.29 8.76 -14.38
CA VAL A 52 -13.32 8.97 -15.40
C VAL A 52 -12.88 10.14 -16.28
N ASN A 53 -13.10 10.00 -17.59
CA ASN A 53 -12.89 11.12 -18.51
C ASN A 53 -13.77 12.32 -18.10
N LYS A 54 -13.17 13.51 -18.02
CA LYS A 54 -13.84 14.71 -17.52
C LYS A 54 -15.05 15.12 -18.36
N ASP A 55 -14.97 15.00 -19.68
CA ASP A 55 -16.07 15.39 -20.58
C ASP A 55 -17.23 14.39 -20.53
N VAL A 56 -16.93 13.12 -20.33
CA VAL A 56 -17.94 12.08 -20.09
C VAL A 56 -18.61 12.31 -18.74
N TRP A 57 -17.83 12.59 -17.69
CA TRP A 57 -18.35 12.90 -16.36
C TRP A 57 -19.28 14.11 -16.36
N ALA A 58 -18.91 15.17 -17.10
CA ALA A 58 -19.70 16.39 -17.20
C ALA A 58 -21.07 16.17 -17.87
N LYS A 59 -21.20 15.15 -18.73
CA LYS A 59 -22.45 14.80 -19.41
C LYS A 59 -23.41 14.00 -18.53
N LEU A 60 -22.95 13.46 -17.40
CA LEU A 60 -23.83 12.73 -16.49
C LEU A 60 -24.75 13.71 -15.74
N PRO A 61 -26.06 13.41 -15.66
CA PRO A 61 -26.95 14.01 -14.69
C PRO A 61 -26.44 13.80 -13.25
N ASP A 62 -26.80 14.70 -12.34
CA ASP A 62 -26.24 14.72 -10.98
C ASP A 62 -26.64 13.49 -10.15
N ASP A 63 -27.82 12.91 -10.36
CA ASP A 63 -28.22 11.66 -9.75
C ASP A 63 -27.31 10.51 -10.16
N LEU A 64 -26.92 10.43 -11.44
CA LEU A 64 -25.99 9.41 -11.92
C LEU A 64 -24.55 9.64 -11.45
N LYS A 65 -24.10 10.90 -11.33
CA LYS A 65 -22.81 11.20 -10.70
C LYS A 65 -22.77 10.67 -9.26
N ASN A 66 -23.82 10.93 -8.49
CA ASN A 66 -23.95 10.45 -7.11
C ASN A 66 -23.92 8.92 -7.03
N VAL A 67 -24.57 8.23 -7.98
CA VAL A 67 -24.54 6.76 -8.06
C VAL A 67 -23.12 6.26 -8.32
N VAL A 68 -22.37 6.87 -9.24
CA VAL A 68 -20.99 6.47 -9.54
C VAL A 68 -20.06 6.70 -8.36
N GLU A 69 -20.13 7.87 -7.71
CA GLU A 69 -19.32 8.17 -6.52
C GLU A 69 -19.62 7.19 -5.37
N SER A 70 -20.90 6.93 -5.12
CA SER A 70 -21.33 5.97 -4.11
C SER A 70 -20.84 4.54 -4.41
N ALA A 71 -20.93 4.12 -5.67
CA ALA A 71 -20.46 2.81 -6.10
C ALA A 71 -18.94 2.70 -5.96
N ALA A 72 -18.18 3.74 -6.34
CA ALA A 72 -16.72 3.76 -6.19
C ALA A 72 -16.31 3.64 -4.72
N TYR A 73 -16.93 4.43 -3.83
CA TYR A 73 -16.64 4.38 -2.40
C TYR A 73 -16.96 3.02 -1.77
N ARG A 74 -18.16 2.47 -2.07
CA ARG A 74 -18.57 1.15 -1.56
C ARG A 74 -17.68 0.03 -2.07
N THR A 75 -17.30 0.08 -3.35
CA THR A 75 -16.41 -0.92 -3.95
C THR A 75 -15.04 -0.87 -3.29
N TYR A 76 -14.47 0.32 -3.09
CA TYR A 76 -13.18 0.47 -2.43
C TYR A 76 -13.19 -0.06 -1.00
N LEU A 77 -14.21 0.31 -0.20
CA LEU A 77 -14.33 -0.20 1.17
C LEU A 77 -14.50 -1.72 1.21
N HIS A 78 -15.35 -2.27 0.34
CA HIS A 78 -15.54 -3.71 0.25
C HIS A 78 -14.25 -4.43 -0.15
N GLN A 79 -13.55 -3.95 -1.19
CA GLN A 79 -12.27 -4.47 -1.63
C GLN A 79 -11.26 -4.46 -0.47
N ARG A 80 -11.15 -3.35 0.26
CA ARG A 80 -10.19 -3.22 1.35
C ARG A 80 -10.46 -4.19 2.50
N ALA A 81 -11.73 -4.37 2.88
CA ALA A 81 -12.12 -5.34 3.89
C ALA A 81 -11.84 -6.78 3.45
N TYR A 82 -12.15 -7.10 2.18
CA TYR A 82 -11.89 -8.41 1.60
C TYR A 82 -10.39 -8.72 1.52
N GLU A 83 -9.59 -7.79 1.01
CA GLU A 83 -8.14 -7.89 0.92
C GLU A 83 -7.49 -8.09 2.29
N LEU A 84 -7.97 -7.40 3.33
CA LEU A 84 -7.45 -7.58 4.69
C LEU A 84 -7.66 -9.02 5.19
N MET A 85 -8.86 -9.56 5.02
CA MET A 85 -9.17 -10.94 5.42
C MET A 85 -8.35 -11.95 4.61
N GLU A 86 -8.31 -11.80 3.28
CA GLU A 86 -7.59 -12.72 2.40
C GLU A 86 -6.08 -12.63 2.60
N SER A 87 -5.54 -11.44 2.88
CA SER A 87 -4.13 -11.27 3.20
C SER A 87 -3.74 -12.03 4.47
N GLY A 88 -4.60 -12.03 5.50
CA GLY A 88 -4.38 -12.85 6.69
C GLY A 88 -4.27 -14.35 6.37
N LYS A 89 -5.14 -14.85 5.48
CA LYS A 89 -5.09 -16.24 5.00
C LYS A 89 -3.84 -16.50 4.16
N ALA A 90 -3.48 -15.60 3.25
CA ALA A 90 -2.30 -15.71 2.41
C ALA A 90 -1.01 -15.75 3.24
N MET A 91 -0.89 -14.89 4.25
CA MET A 91 0.24 -14.87 5.17
C MET A 91 0.41 -16.22 5.89
N LYS A 92 -0.70 -16.88 6.27
CA LYS A 92 -0.65 -18.24 6.82
C LYS A 92 -0.13 -19.24 5.78
N LYS A 93 -0.69 -19.23 4.57
CA LYS A 93 -0.26 -20.14 3.49
C LYS A 93 1.21 -19.96 3.12
N MET A 94 1.70 -18.72 3.06
CA MET A 94 3.10 -18.42 2.81
C MET A 94 4.01 -18.99 3.92
N ARG A 95 3.62 -18.87 5.19
CA ARG A 95 4.36 -19.52 6.29
C ARG A 95 4.37 -21.04 6.15
N ASP A 96 3.21 -21.63 5.88
CA ASP A 96 3.07 -23.08 5.71
C ASP A 96 3.89 -23.60 4.51
N TYR A 97 4.07 -22.77 3.48
CA TYR A 97 4.96 -23.04 2.33
C TYR A 97 6.45 -22.91 2.67
N GLY A 98 6.80 -22.24 3.77
CA GLY A 98 8.18 -22.08 4.23
C GLY A 98 8.80 -20.69 4.00
N CYS A 99 8.00 -19.67 3.63
CA CYS A 99 8.49 -18.29 3.55
C CYS A 99 8.90 -17.76 4.94
N GLN A 100 9.99 -16.99 4.97
CA GLN A 100 10.52 -16.34 6.16
C GLN A 100 10.13 -14.87 6.20
N PHE A 101 9.51 -14.44 7.30
CA PHE A 101 9.07 -13.06 7.48
C PHE A 101 10.15 -12.28 8.22
N ILE A 102 10.70 -11.27 7.55
CA ILE A 102 11.76 -10.42 8.08
C ILE A 102 11.19 -9.04 8.33
N ARG A 103 11.36 -8.52 9.55
CA ARG A 103 11.08 -7.12 9.84
C ARG A 103 12.37 -6.32 9.65
N LEU A 104 12.30 -5.23 8.89
CA LEU A 104 13.37 -4.23 8.82
C LEU A 104 13.65 -3.67 10.22
N SER A 105 14.92 -3.37 10.49
CA SER A 105 15.30 -2.78 11.77
C SER A 105 14.75 -1.35 11.89
N ASP A 106 14.60 -0.85 13.11
CA ASP A 106 14.17 0.53 13.32
C ASP A 106 15.22 1.53 12.79
N GLU A 107 16.49 1.14 12.79
CA GLU A 107 17.59 1.89 12.21
C GLU A 107 17.44 2.01 10.68
N ASP A 108 17.17 0.89 9.99
CA ASP A 108 16.93 0.89 8.54
C ASP A 108 15.69 1.72 8.18
N LEU A 109 14.60 1.55 8.93
CA LEU A 109 13.36 2.31 8.70
C LEU A 109 13.57 3.82 8.91
N LYS A 110 14.37 4.21 9.90
CA LYS A 110 14.74 5.61 10.13
C LYS A 110 15.61 6.15 8.99
N ALA A 111 16.61 5.39 8.54
CA ALA A 111 17.46 5.80 7.43
C ALA A 111 16.65 5.97 6.13
N LEU A 112 15.69 5.06 5.88
CA LEU A 112 14.76 5.15 4.74
C LEU A 112 13.85 6.38 4.82
N ASP A 113 13.28 6.70 5.98
CA ASP A 113 12.48 7.91 6.17
C ASP A 113 13.33 9.17 5.95
N GLU A 114 14.53 9.25 6.52
CA GLU A 114 15.42 10.41 6.34
C GLU A 114 15.75 10.67 4.86
N VAL A 115 16.03 9.62 4.08
CA VAL A 115 16.25 9.72 2.63
C VAL A 115 14.96 10.12 1.92
N GLY A 116 13.83 9.51 2.29
CA GLY A 116 12.51 9.83 1.74
C GLY A 116 12.16 11.31 1.93
N GLN A 117 12.32 11.85 3.14
CA GLN A 117 12.06 13.27 3.43
C GLN A 117 12.93 14.20 2.59
N LYS A 118 14.21 13.87 2.37
CA LYS A 118 15.09 14.68 1.49
C LYS A 118 14.56 14.73 0.06
N ILE A 119 14.10 13.60 -0.47
CA ILE A 119 13.53 13.50 -1.81
C ILE A 119 12.20 14.27 -1.90
N LEU A 120 11.30 14.08 -0.93
CA LEU A 120 10.01 14.78 -0.87
C LEU A 120 10.21 16.30 -0.81
N ASN A 121 11.13 16.78 0.03
CA ASN A 121 11.44 18.21 0.15
C ASN A 121 12.07 18.78 -1.13
N LYS A 122 12.91 18.01 -1.83
CA LYS A 122 13.44 18.39 -3.14
C LYS A 122 12.32 18.59 -4.16
N TYR A 123 11.33 17.69 -4.22
CA TYR A 123 10.21 17.85 -5.15
C TYR A 123 9.25 18.97 -4.74
N ALA A 124 9.06 19.18 -3.44
CA ALA A 124 8.24 20.28 -2.93
C ALA A 124 8.84 21.65 -3.27
N SER A 125 10.17 21.82 -3.23
CA SER A 125 10.80 23.09 -3.62
C SER A 125 10.71 23.37 -5.13
N GLN A 126 10.49 22.35 -5.95
CA GLN A 126 10.40 22.44 -7.41
C GLN A 126 8.97 22.59 -7.93
N ASN A 127 7.97 22.17 -7.15
CA ASN A 127 6.58 22.12 -7.60
C ASN A 127 5.61 22.62 -6.51
N PRO A 128 5.01 23.81 -6.67
CA PRO A 128 4.06 24.37 -5.70
C PRO A 128 2.83 23.48 -5.42
N PHE A 129 2.34 22.74 -6.43
CA PHE A 129 1.23 21.81 -6.24
C PHE A 129 1.67 20.61 -5.40
N PHE A 130 2.85 20.05 -5.68
CA PHE A 130 3.42 18.98 -4.87
C PHE A 130 3.64 19.44 -3.42
N ALA A 131 4.16 20.65 -3.21
CA ALA A 131 4.34 21.23 -1.87
C ALA A 131 3.01 21.34 -1.11
N LYS A 132 1.95 21.78 -1.79
CA LYS A 132 0.59 21.87 -1.21
C LYS A 132 0.08 20.49 -0.79
N VAL A 133 0.20 19.47 -1.65
CA VAL A 133 -0.24 18.10 -1.35
C VAL A 133 0.58 17.50 -0.22
N LEU A 134 1.91 17.63 -0.26
CA LEU A 134 2.80 17.13 0.80
C LEU A 134 2.48 17.75 2.16
N LYS A 135 2.23 19.06 2.20
CA LYS A 135 1.80 19.76 3.42
C LYS A 135 0.52 19.13 3.99
N SER A 136 -0.51 18.94 3.16
CA SER A 136 -1.79 18.35 3.57
C SER A 136 -1.61 16.92 4.11
N VAL A 137 -0.78 16.10 3.46
CA VAL A 137 -0.47 14.74 3.91
C VAL A 137 0.26 14.77 5.26
N ASN A 138 1.21 15.67 5.45
CA ASN A 138 1.96 15.77 6.70
C ASN A 138 1.11 16.26 7.88
N GLU A 139 0.21 17.22 7.65
CA GLU A 139 -0.77 17.66 8.64
C GLU A 139 -1.70 16.52 9.06
N PHE A 140 -2.19 15.74 8.09
CA PHE A 140 -3.00 14.56 8.40
C PHE A 140 -2.21 13.50 9.17
N LYS A 141 -0.97 13.20 8.76
CA LYS A 141 -0.10 12.26 9.49
C LYS A 141 0.15 12.71 10.93
N ALA A 142 0.39 14.01 11.15
CA ALA A 142 0.57 14.56 12.49
C ALA A 142 -0.69 14.39 13.34
N LEU A 143 -1.88 14.64 12.78
CA LEU A 143 -3.16 14.39 13.46
C LEU A 143 -3.35 12.91 13.79
N MET A 144 -3.02 12.00 12.88
CA MET A 144 -3.19 10.56 13.09
C MET A 144 -2.26 10.00 14.17
N LYS A 145 -1.10 10.63 14.43
CA LYS A 145 -0.22 10.23 15.55
C LYS A 145 -0.90 10.31 16.90
N GLU A 146 -1.87 11.20 17.07
CA GLU A 146 -2.66 11.30 18.30
C GLU A 146 -3.49 10.03 18.58
N LEU A 147 -3.73 9.19 17.56
CA LEU A 147 -4.42 7.90 17.70
C LEU A 147 -3.49 6.74 18.03
N GLU A 148 -2.18 6.86 17.80
CA GLU A 148 -1.22 5.76 18.05
C GLU A 148 -1.30 5.19 19.48
N PRO A 149 -1.46 6.00 20.55
CA PRO A 149 -1.60 5.46 21.90
C PRO A 149 -2.84 4.58 22.08
N LEU A 150 -3.92 4.84 21.33
CA LEU A 150 -5.15 4.04 21.36
C LEU A 150 -5.03 2.77 20.53
N GLU A 151 -4.42 2.85 19.35
CA GLU A 151 -4.25 1.71 18.44
C GLU A 151 -3.22 0.69 18.94
N ASN A 152 -2.22 1.15 19.70
CA ASN A 152 -1.22 0.29 20.34
C ASN A 152 -1.71 -0.37 21.64
N ILE A 153 -2.94 -0.10 22.08
CA ILE A 153 -3.59 -0.89 23.14
C ILE A 153 -3.98 -2.23 22.51
N SER A 154 -3.09 -3.23 22.64
CA SER A 154 -3.41 -4.60 22.28
C SER A 154 -4.63 -5.06 23.09
N TYR A 155 -5.78 -5.26 22.43
CA TYR A 155 -6.94 -5.96 23.01
C TYR A 155 -6.66 -7.45 23.24
N THR A 156 -5.50 -7.95 22.80
CA THR A 156 -5.00 -9.28 23.14
C THR A 156 -4.14 -9.15 24.39
N VAL A 157 -4.69 -9.63 25.52
CA VAL A 157 -3.88 -9.99 26.69
C VAL A 157 -2.89 -11.05 26.20
N LYS A 158 -1.59 -10.80 26.42
CA LYS A 158 -0.53 -11.78 26.10
C LYS A 158 -0.72 -13.07 26.87
#